data_AF-D7N540-F1
#
_entry.id   AF-D7N540-F1
#
_cell.length_a   1.000
_cell.length_b   1.000
_cell.length_c   1.000
_cell.angle_alpha   90.00
_cell.angle_beta   90.00
_cell.angle_gamma   90.00
#
_symmetry.space_group_name_H-M   'P 1'
#
loop_
_entity.id
_entity.type
_entity.pdbx_description
1 polymer ?
#
loop_
_entity_poly.entity_id
_entity_poly.type
_entity_poly.pdbx_seq_one_letter_code
_entity_poly.pdbx_strand_id
1 'polypeptide(L)'
;MLYNKKEIFMKRLLIIFILAITVACNKNPNTYNNETAQQKILEKNYIKSTIDYNKNGIDDYSDILIGAKKDAVNHPEYDGSYVDGGYPPDNKGVCTDLVWRAFKEAGYNLKDMIDADISRDKSYYHIEKPDPNIDFRRVPNLDKFFKKYAVSLTTNINDYDAFNPGDIITYLDKPQHIGIVSDIKNKDGRAYLIHNAGQSERENDNLDFGKISGHYRFDSSKINPEILKPYN
;
A
#
# COMPACT_ATOMS: atom_id res chain seq x y z
N MET A 1 34.36 -41.22 -33.55
CA MET A 1 33.04 -40.81 -33.03
C MET A 1 33.06 -39.29 -32.89
N LEU A 2 32.71 -38.56 -33.96
CA LEU A 2 32.75 -37.10 -34.01
C LEU A 2 31.52 -36.56 -33.29
N TYR A 3 31.65 -36.30 -31.99
CA TYR A 3 30.61 -35.63 -31.21
C TYR A 3 30.38 -34.23 -31.84
N ASN A 4 29.17 -34.01 -32.36
CA ASN A 4 28.90 -32.98 -33.35
C ASN A 4 28.97 -31.58 -32.71
N LYS A 5 29.92 -30.73 -33.14
CA LYS A 5 30.10 -29.36 -32.60
C LYS A 5 28.81 -28.54 -32.61
N LYS A 6 27.88 -28.83 -33.54
CA LYS A 6 26.54 -28.21 -33.58
C LYS A 6 25.67 -28.58 -32.38
N GLU A 7 25.72 -29.81 -31.88
CA GLU A 7 24.98 -30.22 -30.68
C GLU A 7 25.53 -29.55 -29.42
N ILE A 8 26.85 -29.41 -29.30
CA ILE A 8 27.47 -28.70 -28.17
C ILE A 8 27.07 -27.21 -28.19
N PHE A 9 27.06 -26.60 -29.36
CA PHE A 9 26.63 -25.20 -29.53
C PHE A 9 25.15 -25.01 -29.18
N MET A 10 24.27 -25.89 -29.67
CA MET A 10 22.83 -25.85 -29.38
C MET A 10 22.52 -26.09 -27.90
N LYS A 11 23.22 -27.03 -27.24
CA LYS A 11 23.09 -27.27 -25.79
C LYS A 11 23.53 -26.05 -24.97
N ARG A 12 24.61 -25.36 -25.38
CA ARG A 12 25.05 -24.11 -24.73
C ARG A 12 24.04 -22.98 -24.92
N LEU A 13 23.46 -22.84 -26.11
CA LEU A 13 22.43 -21.83 -26.39
C LEU A 13 21.16 -22.09 -25.54
N LEU A 14 20.75 -23.36 -25.43
CA LEU A 14 19.63 -23.78 -24.60
C LEU A 14 19.88 -23.50 -23.11
N ILE A 15 21.08 -23.78 -22.61
CA ILE A 15 21.47 -23.47 -21.22
C ILE A 15 21.44 -21.96 -20.96
N ILE A 16 21.97 -21.15 -21.88
CA ILE A 16 21.95 -19.68 -21.77
C ILE A 16 20.51 -19.15 -21.80
N PHE A 17 19.65 -19.73 -22.65
CA PHE A 17 18.24 -19.36 -22.73
C PHE A 17 17.46 -19.76 -21.47
N ILE A 18 17.71 -20.94 -20.91
CA ILE A 18 17.13 -21.37 -19.62
C ILE A 18 17.64 -20.49 -18.47
N LEU A 19 18.92 -20.12 -18.47
CA LEU A 19 19.50 -19.15 -17.52
C LEU A 19 18.87 -17.75 -17.67
N ALA A 20 18.64 -17.29 -18.89
CA ALA A 20 17.99 -16.01 -19.15
C ALA A 20 16.51 -16.03 -18.71
N ILE A 21 15.80 -17.13 -18.93
CA ILE A 21 14.42 -17.32 -18.45
C ILE A 21 14.38 -17.41 -16.92
N THR A 22 15.30 -18.14 -16.28
CA THR A 22 15.34 -18.21 -14.81
C THR A 22 15.68 -16.86 -14.18
N VAL A 23 16.55 -16.06 -14.80
CA VAL A 23 16.82 -14.67 -14.37
C VAL A 23 15.61 -13.76 -14.62
N ALA A 24 14.92 -13.88 -15.77
CA ALA A 24 13.73 -13.08 -16.08
C ALA A 24 12.48 -13.48 -15.27
N CYS A 25 12.38 -14.74 -14.85
CA CYS A 25 11.33 -15.24 -13.95
C CYS A 25 11.65 -14.99 -12.47
N ASN A 26 12.91 -14.77 -12.10
CA ASN A 26 13.29 -14.24 -10.78
C ASN A 26 13.10 -12.72 -10.73
N LYS A 27 11.86 -12.24 -10.93
CA LYS A 27 11.46 -11.01 -10.25
C LYS A 27 11.40 -11.35 -8.76
N ASN A 28 12.50 -11.09 -8.07
CA ASN A 28 12.63 -11.35 -6.65
C ASN A 28 11.46 -10.63 -5.93
N PRO A 29 10.54 -11.33 -5.24
CA PRO A 29 9.36 -10.72 -4.61
C PRO A 29 9.71 -9.73 -3.48
N ASN A 30 11.00 -9.51 -3.23
CA ASN A 30 11.57 -8.72 -2.14
C ASN A 30 12.29 -7.44 -2.62
N THR A 31 11.93 -6.86 -3.76
CA THR A 31 12.62 -5.66 -4.30
C THR A 31 12.71 -4.50 -3.30
N TYR A 32 11.72 -4.33 -2.41
CA TYR A 32 11.70 -3.27 -1.39
C TYR A 32 12.12 -3.72 0.00
N ASN A 33 12.55 -4.97 0.17
CA ASN A 33 13.26 -5.43 1.37
C ASN A 33 14.78 -5.24 1.22
N ASN A 34 15.26 -4.84 0.05
CA ASN A 34 16.66 -4.48 -0.14
C ASN A 34 16.88 -3.00 0.22
N GLU A 35 17.99 -2.74 0.92
CA GLU A 35 18.37 -1.40 1.37
C GLU A 35 18.48 -0.43 0.19
N THR A 36 18.92 -0.90 -0.99
CA THR A 36 19.15 -0.05 -2.17
C THR A 36 17.88 0.54 -2.77
N ALA A 37 16.77 -0.19 -2.82
CA ALA A 37 15.50 0.28 -3.36
C ALA A 37 14.79 1.21 -2.38
N GLN A 38 14.87 0.90 -1.08
CA GLN A 38 14.41 1.80 -0.03
C GLN A 38 15.20 3.10 -0.07
N GLN A 39 16.53 3.04 -0.13
CA GLN A 39 17.38 4.23 -0.21
C GLN A 39 17.03 5.13 -1.41
N LYS A 40 16.73 4.56 -2.59
CA LYS A 40 16.26 5.34 -3.75
C LYS A 40 14.94 6.08 -3.49
N ILE A 41 14.03 5.52 -2.70
CA ILE A 41 12.79 6.21 -2.28
C ILE A 41 13.13 7.34 -1.31
N LEU A 42 14.03 7.06 -0.35
CA LEU A 42 14.40 8.02 0.70
C LEU A 42 15.18 9.23 0.16
N GLU A 43 15.97 9.06 -0.90
CA GLU A 43 16.72 10.13 -1.56
C GLU A 43 15.86 11.12 -2.34
N LYS A 44 14.58 10.80 -2.61
CA LYS A 44 13.69 11.68 -3.35
C LYS A 44 13.18 12.84 -2.48
N ASN A 45 13.09 14.02 -3.11
CA ASN A 45 12.64 15.24 -2.45
C ASN A 45 11.10 15.31 -2.36
N TYR A 46 10.55 14.69 -1.32
CA TYR A 46 9.15 14.75 -0.94
C TYR A 46 9.01 15.22 0.51
N ILE A 47 7.79 15.59 0.91
CA ILE A 47 7.51 15.91 2.30
C ILE A 47 7.73 14.64 3.12
N LYS A 48 8.57 14.74 4.15
CA LYS A 48 8.85 13.67 5.11
C LYS A 48 8.08 13.90 6.40
N SER A 49 7.68 12.82 7.06
CA SER A 49 7.14 12.90 8.41
C SER A 49 8.25 13.38 9.37
N THR A 50 7.84 14.07 10.44
CA THR A 50 8.74 14.37 11.55
C THR A 50 8.80 13.24 12.57
N ILE A 51 7.99 12.20 12.35
CA ILE A 51 7.83 11.03 13.21
C ILE A 51 8.35 9.79 12.47
N ASP A 52 9.06 8.97 13.23
CA ASP A 52 9.43 7.59 12.94
C ASP A 52 8.90 6.77 14.13
N TYR A 53 7.71 6.22 13.98
CA TYR A 53 6.96 5.62 15.09
C TYR A 53 7.53 4.27 15.53
N ASN A 54 7.99 3.46 14.58
CA ASN A 54 8.61 2.16 14.85
C ASN A 54 10.12 2.26 15.18
N LYS A 55 10.72 3.44 15.01
CA LYS A 55 12.14 3.76 15.28
C LYS A 55 13.11 2.97 14.40
N ASN A 56 12.73 2.68 13.16
CA ASN A 56 13.56 1.94 12.21
C ASN A 56 14.54 2.84 11.43
N GLY A 57 14.51 4.15 11.64
CA GLY A 57 15.32 5.15 10.94
C GLY A 57 14.68 5.69 9.66
N ILE A 58 13.43 5.33 9.37
CA ILE A 58 12.62 5.76 8.24
C ILE A 58 11.39 6.52 8.77
N ASP A 59 11.07 7.66 8.17
CA ASP A 59 9.92 8.45 8.58
C ASP A 59 8.59 7.76 8.18
N ASP A 60 7.52 8.00 8.96
CA ASP A 60 6.23 7.32 8.80
C ASP A 60 5.65 7.39 7.37
N TYR A 61 5.81 8.52 6.66
CA TYR A 61 5.28 8.66 5.30
C TYR A 61 6.02 7.74 4.32
N SER A 62 7.34 7.66 4.47
CA SER A 62 8.18 6.76 3.69
C SER A 62 7.90 5.30 4.03
N ASP A 63 7.70 4.94 5.30
CA ASP A 63 7.34 3.58 5.71
C ASP A 63 5.99 3.12 5.13
N ILE A 64 4.96 3.98 5.20
CA ILE A 64 3.65 3.69 4.58
C ILE A 64 3.80 3.44 3.08
N LEU A 65 4.57 4.30 2.38
CA LEU A 65 4.85 4.12 0.95
C LEU A 65 5.58 2.79 0.68
N ILE A 66 6.60 2.46 1.47
CA ILE A 66 7.38 1.23 1.34
C ILE A 66 6.48 0.00 1.55
N GLY A 67 5.63 0.01 2.58
CA GLY A 67 4.71 -1.08 2.86
C GLY A 67 3.68 -1.28 1.74
N ALA A 68 3.13 -0.20 1.20
CA ALA A 68 2.24 -0.26 0.03
C ALA A 68 2.94 -0.86 -1.20
N LYS A 69 4.20 -0.47 -1.44
CA LYS A 69 5.01 -1.01 -2.53
C LYS A 69 5.38 -2.49 -2.34
N LYS A 70 5.65 -2.92 -1.10
CA LYS A 70 5.86 -4.34 -0.78
C LYS A 70 4.62 -5.17 -1.09
N ASP A 71 3.44 -4.71 -0.69
CA ASP A 71 2.18 -5.40 -1.00
C ASP A 71 1.92 -5.46 -2.51
N ALA A 72 2.14 -4.35 -3.22
CA ALA A 72 2.02 -4.26 -4.66
C ALA A 72 2.93 -5.27 -5.41
N VAL A 73 4.17 -5.46 -4.95
CA VAL A 73 5.12 -6.43 -5.51
C VAL A 73 4.75 -7.86 -5.16
N ASN A 74 4.31 -8.10 -3.92
CA ASN A 74 3.86 -9.42 -3.48
C ASN A 74 2.63 -9.90 -4.26
N HIS A 75 1.87 -8.97 -4.84
CA HIS A 75 0.79 -9.22 -5.79
C HIS A 75 -0.26 -10.20 -5.24
N PRO A 76 -0.90 -9.89 -4.09
CA PRO A 76 -1.95 -10.74 -3.55
C PRO A 76 -3.09 -10.93 -4.56
N GLU A 77 -3.62 -12.15 -4.60
CA GLU A 77 -4.86 -12.45 -5.33
C GLU A 77 -6.00 -11.63 -4.73
N TYR A 78 -6.84 -11.04 -5.59
CA TYR A 78 -7.98 -10.27 -5.13
C TYR A 78 -9.03 -11.20 -4.51
N ASP A 79 -9.06 -11.25 -3.18
CA ASP A 79 -9.96 -12.09 -2.40
C ASP A 79 -10.53 -11.30 -1.22
N GLY A 80 -11.80 -10.93 -1.34
CA GLY A 80 -12.57 -10.20 -0.34
C GLY A 80 -13.27 -11.10 0.68
N SER A 81 -12.91 -12.38 0.76
CA SER A 81 -13.52 -13.31 1.71
C SER A 81 -13.35 -12.85 3.16
N TYR A 82 -14.33 -13.21 3.98
CA TYR A 82 -14.25 -13.01 5.42
C TYR A 82 -13.14 -13.88 6.01
N VAL A 83 -12.33 -13.31 6.90
CA VAL A 83 -11.20 -13.99 7.54
C VAL A 83 -11.33 -13.84 9.04
N ASP A 84 -11.28 -14.95 9.78
CA ASP A 84 -11.27 -14.90 11.23
C ASP A 84 -9.96 -14.29 11.75
N GLY A 85 -10.04 -13.41 12.73
CA GLY A 85 -8.94 -12.52 13.14
C GLY A 85 -8.70 -11.33 12.20
N GLY A 86 -9.36 -11.31 11.04
CA GLY A 86 -9.38 -10.19 10.09
C GLY A 86 -8.18 -10.07 9.15
N TYR A 87 -7.08 -10.77 9.39
CA TYR A 87 -5.88 -10.66 8.54
C TYR A 87 -5.81 -11.78 7.49
N PRO A 88 -6.05 -11.51 6.20
CA PRO A 88 -5.83 -12.52 5.16
C PRO A 88 -4.35 -12.88 5.04
N PRO A 89 -4.03 -14.10 4.55
CA PRO A 89 -2.65 -14.48 4.26
C PRO A 89 -2.02 -13.54 3.22
N ASP A 90 -0.69 -13.44 3.21
CA ASP A 90 0.02 -12.46 2.38
C ASP A 90 -0.31 -12.55 0.89
N ASN A 91 -0.60 -13.75 0.37
CA ASN A 91 -0.95 -13.97 -1.03
C ASN A 91 -2.42 -13.64 -1.39
N LYS A 92 -3.21 -13.09 -0.46
CA LYS A 92 -4.61 -12.71 -0.67
C LYS A 92 -4.92 -11.35 -0.08
N GLY A 93 -5.88 -10.64 -0.65
CA GLY A 93 -6.43 -9.44 -0.06
C GLY A 93 -7.12 -8.53 -1.06
N VAL A 94 -7.68 -7.44 -0.55
CA VAL A 94 -8.34 -6.38 -1.33
C VAL A 94 -7.63 -5.04 -1.13
N CYS A 95 -8.23 -3.95 -1.63
CA CYS A 95 -7.68 -2.60 -1.54
C CYS A 95 -7.40 -2.13 -0.11
N THR A 96 -8.27 -2.48 0.85
CA THR A 96 -8.08 -2.15 2.27
C THR A 96 -6.98 -2.99 2.92
N ASP A 97 -6.67 -4.17 2.37
CA ASP A 97 -5.60 -5.02 2.88
C ASP A 97 -4.21 -4.46 2.60
N LEU A 98 -4.05 -3.86 1.41
CA LEU A 98 -2.86 -3.08 1.07
C LEU A 98 -2.62 -1.96 2.08
N VAL A 99 -3.69 -1.27 2.52
CA VAL A 99 -3.58 -0.12 3.43
C VAL A 99 -3.16 -0.57 4.83
N TRP A 100 -3.76 -1.60 5.43
CA TRP A 100 -3.30 -2.02 6.76
C TRP A 100 -1.89 -2.61 6.72
N ARG A 101 -1.48 -3.27 5.63
CA ARG A 101 -0.09 -3.74 5.44
C ARG A 101 0.90 -2.57 5.32
N ALA A 102 0.50 -1.50 4.65
CA ALA A 102 1.27 -0.26 4.59
C ALA A 102 1.44 0.37 5.98
N PHE A 103 0.37 0.43 6.77
CA PHE A 103 0.42 0.93 8.15
C PHE A 103 1.23 0.04 9.08
N LYS A 104 1.16 -1.29 8.89
CA LYS A 104 1.99 -2.26 9.61
C LYS A 104 3.48 -2.00 9.40
N GLU A 105 3.90 -1.68 8.17
CA GLU A 105 5.30 -1.33 7.89
C GLU A 105 5.77 -0.14 8.74
N ALA A 106 4.92 0.89 8.88
CA ALA A 106 5.16 2.04 9.75
C ALA A 106 4.95 1.76 11.26
N GLY A 107 4.71 0.51 11.65
CA GLY A 107 4.54 0.09 13.05
C GLY A 107 3.17 0.40 13.65
N TYR A 108 2.16 0.72 12.84
CA TYR A 108 0.80 0.99 13.30
C TYR A 108 -0.13 -0.21 13.16
N ASN A 109 -0.84 -0.54 14.23
CA ASN A 109 -1.95 -1.49 14.17
C ASN A 109 -3.25 -0.79 13.79
N LEU A 110 -3.49 -0.65 12.47
CA LEU A 110 -4.67 0.01 11.92
C LEU A 110 -5.99 -0.61 12.40
N LYS A 111 -6.02 -1.94 12.57
CA LYS A 111 -7.19 -2.65 13.10
C LYS A 111 -7.50 -2.19 14.52
N ASP A 112 -6.52 -2.22 15.42
CA ASP A 112 -6.72 -1.83 16.81
C ASP A 112 -7.06 -0.33 16.95
N MET A 113 -6.50 0.54 16.08
CA MET A 113 -6.85 1.96 16.05
C MET A 113 -8.33 2.16 15.69
N ILE A 114 -8.83 1.44 14.69
CA ILE A 114 -10.23 1.54 14.23
C ILE A 114 -11.18 0.89 15.23
N ASP A 115 -10.84 -0.27 15.79
CA ASP A 115 -11.63 -0.95 16.82
C ASP A 115 -11.80 -0.05 18.06
N ALA A 116 -10.71 0.62 18.48
CA ALA A 116 -10.74 1.55 19.59
C ALA A 116 -11.56 2.82 19.29
N ASP A 117 -11.62 3.29 18.04
CA ASP A 117 -12.49 4.43 17.70
C ASP A 117 -13.96 4.05 17.55
N ILE A 118 -14.25 2.92 16.89
CA ILE A 118 -15.61 2.40 16.76
C ILE A 118 -16.22 2.11 18.13
N SER A 119 -15.45 1.56 19.07
CA SER A 119 -15.95 1.30 20.43
C SER A 119 -16.33 2.57 21.19
N ARG A 120 -15.69 3.71 20.88
CA ARG A 120 -15.98 5.01 21.50
C ARG A 120 -17.15 5.74 20.83
N ASP A 121 -17.33 5.59 19.52
CA ASP A 121 -18.39 6.27 18.77
C ASP A 121 -18.88 5.45 17.57
N LYS A 122 -19.55 4.32 17.83
CA LYS A 122 -20.11 3.46 16.77
C LYS A 122 -21.16 4.16 15.90
N SER A 123 -21.85 5.17 16.46
CA SER A 123 -22.84 5.98 15.73
C SER A 123 -22.21 6.75 14.59
N TYR A 124 -21.00 7.30 14.79
CA TYR A 124 -20.26 7.98 13.74
C TYR A 124 -19.99 7.07 12.54
N TYR A 125 -19.74 5.78 12.78
CA TYR A 125 -19.52 4.78 11.74
C TYR A 125 -20.81 4.22 11.13
N HIS A 126 -21.97 4.46 11.75
CA HIS A 126 -23.26 3.83 11.41
C HIS A 126 -23.20 2.30 11.54
N ILE A 127 -22.55 1.83 12.61
CA ILE A 127 -22.40 0.40 12.91
C ILE A 127 -23.26 0.08 14.13
N GLU A 128 -24.20 -0.86 13.99
CA GLU A 128 -25.01 -1.34 15.12
C GLU A 128 -24.20 -2.28 16.02
N LYS A 129 -23.57 -3.27 15.38
CA LYS A 129 -22.73 -4.30 16.00
C LYS A 129 -21.34 -4.28 15.36
N PRO A 130 -20.29 -3.81 16.08
CA PRO A 130 -18.92 -3.88 15.62
C PRO A 130 -18.48 -5.31 15.31
N ASP A 131 -17.69 -5.45 14.26
CA ASP A 131 -17.05 -6.69 13.86
C ASP A 131 -15.56 -6.42 13.57
N PRO A 132 -14.69 -6.62 14.58
CA PRO A 132 -13.25 -6.37 14.47
C PRO A 132 -12.57 -7.09 13.30
N ASN A 133 -13.10 -8.22 12.83
CA ASN A 133 -12.51 -8.99 11.74
C ASN A 133 -12.67 -8.31 10.36
N ILE A 134 -13.56 -7.33 10.24
CA ILE A 134 -13.92 -6.76 8.94
C ILE A 134 -14.09 -5.24 8.97
N ASP A 135 -14.27 -4.61 10.13
CA ASP A 135 -14.50 -3.17 10.24
C ASP A 135 -13.36 -2.32 9.66
N PHE A 136 -12.10 -2.69 9.92
CA PHE A 136 -10.93 -2.02 9.34
C PHE A 136 -10.71 -2.35 7.86
N ARG A 137 -11.42 -3.35 7.32
CA ARG A 137 -11.36 -3.75 5.91
C ARG A 137 -12.49 -3.13 5.08
N ARG A 138 -13.28 -2.20 5.64
CA ARG A 138 -14.33 -1.47 4.92
C ARG A 138 -13.88 -0.05 4.57
N VAL A 139 -13.90 0.28 3.27
CA VAL A 139 -13.53 1.63 2.78
C VAL A 139 -14.31 2.76 3.49
N PRO A 140 -15.64 2.67 3.70
CA PRO A 140 -16.36 3.74 4.41
C PRO A 140 -15.90 3.96 5.86
N ASN A 141 -15.45 2.91 6.54
CA ASN A 141 -14.94 3.02 7.89
C ASN A 141 -13.56 3.67 7.88
N LEU A 142 -12.69 3.24 6.96
CA LEU A 142 -11.36 3.85 6.78
C LEU A 142 -11.45 5.32 6.42
N ASP A 143 -12.36 5.70 5.50
CA ASP A 143 -12.60 7.09 5.14
C ASP A 143 -12.97 7.94 6.36
N LYS A 144 -13.93 7.47 7.17
CA LYS A 144 -14.35 8.14 8.41
C LYS A 144 -13.20 8.26 9.42
N PHE A 145 -12.44 7.18 9.62
CA PHE A 145 -11.31 7.17 10.54
C PHE A 145 -10.24 8.18 10.11
N PHE A 146 -9.80 8.15 8.85
CA PHE A 146 -8.79 9.08 8.33
C PHE A 146 -9.31 10.51 8.29
N LYS A 147 -10.58 10.75 7.96
CA LYS A 147 -11.18 12.08 8.05
C LYS A 147 -11.14 12.67 9.46
N LYS A 148 -11.26 11.82 10.48
CA LYS A 148 -11.27 12.23 11.89
C LYS A 148 -9.86 12.49 12.44
N TYR A 149 -8.87 11.70 12.02
CA TYR A 149 -7.54 11.70 12.65
C TYR A 149 -6.40 12.16 11.75
N ALA A 150 -6.49 12.00 10.44
CA ALA A 150 -5.46 12.44 9.51
C ALA A 150 -5.70 13.88 9.04
N VAL A 151 -4.69 14.50 8.44
CA VAL A 151 -4.84 15.80 7.80
C VAL A 151 -5.59 15.62 6.49
N SER A 152 -6.75 16.26 6.35
CA SER A 152 -7.50 16.29 5.09
C SER A 152 -6.88 17.28 4.11
N LEU A 153 -6.65 16.84 2.88
CA LEU A 153 -6.03 17.61 1.81
C LEU A 153 -7.02 17.83 0.66
N THR A 154 -6.61 18.61 -0.34
CA THR A 154 -7.41 18.85 -1.55
C THR A 154 -7.70 17.53 -2.29
N THR A 155 -8.93 17.38 -2.78
CA THR A 155 -9.33 16.26 -3.64
C THR A 155 -9.25 16.62 -5.13
N ASN A 156 -8.73 17.80 -5.47
CA ASN A 156 -8.52 18.23 -6.85
C ASN A 156 -7.33 17.48 -7.46
N ILE A 157 -7.59 16.49 -8.32
CA ILE A 157 -6.55 15.68 -8.97
C ILE A 157 -5.58 16.47 -9.86
N ASN A 158 -5.91 17.72 -10.19
CA ASN A 158 -5.05 18.61 -10.97
C ASN A 158 -4.10 19.45 -10.10
N ASP A 159 -4.21 19.38 -8.77
CA ASP A 159 -3.26 19.99 -7.84
C ASP A 159 -2.13 19.00 -7.52
N TYR A 160 -1.24 18.78 -8.51
CA TYR A 160 -0.26 17.69 -8.48
C TYR A 160 0.71 17.73 -7.31
N ASP A 161 0.99 18.91 -6.75
CA ASP A 161 1.93 19.07 -5.64
C ASP A 161 1.30 18.72 -4.29
N ALA A 162 -0.03 18.65 -4.21
CA ALA A 162 -0.72 18.27 -2.98
C ALA A 162 -0.60 16.77 -2.66
N PHE A 163 -0.39 15.91 -3.68
CA PHE A 163 -0.33 14.45 -3.54
C PHE A 163 1.09 14.01 -3.21
N ASN A 164 1.36 13.82 -1.92
CA ASN A 164 2.65 13.35 -1.44
C ASN A 164 2.67 11.82 -1.37
N PRO A 165 3.79 11.16 -1.67
CA PRO A 165 3.89 9.72 -1.52
C PRO A 165 3.58 9.27 -0.09
N GLY A 166 2.82 8.18 0.05
CA GLY A 166 2.33 7.69 1.34
C GLY A 166 0.97 8.28 1.77
N ASP A 167 0.46 9.32 1.08
CA ASP A 167 -0.90 9.83 1.33
C ASP A 167 -1.96 8.77 0.96
N ILE A 168 -3.12 8.82 1.62
CA ILE A 168 -4.22 7.87 1.48
C ILE A 168 -5.34 8.50 0.65
N ILE A 169 -5.82 7.79 -0.37
CA ILE A 169 -6.93 8.21 -1.24
C ILE A 169 -8.11 7.26 -1.08
N THR A 170 -9.30 7.79 -0.81
CA THR A 170 -10.55 7.02 -0.73
C THR A 170 -11.51 7.37 -1.87
N TYR A 171 -12.33 6.39 -2.25
CA TYR A 171 -13.44 6.51 -3.20
C TYR A 171 -14.68 5.85 -2.59
N LEU A 172 -15.75 6.62 -2.34
CA LEU A 172 -16.99 6.11 -1.72
C LEU A 172 -18.10 5.76 -2.72
N ASP A 173 -18.00 6.24 -3.96
CA ASP A 173 -18.89 5.83 -5.05
C ASP A 173 -18.60 4.37 -5.43
N LYS A 174 -19.60 3.64 -5.94
CA LYS A 174 -19.43 2.21 -6.26
C LYS A 174 -18.69 2.01 -7.60
N PRO A 175 -17.73 1.08 -7.69
CA PRO A 175 -17.19 0.27 -6.58
C PRO A 175 -16.33 1.13 -5.64
N GLN A 176 -16.55 0.97 -4.33
CA GLN A 176 -15.78 1.67 -3.31
C GLN A 176 -14.33 1.20 -3.35
N HIS A 177 -13.39 2.12 -3.13
CA HIS A 177 -11.98 1.81 -3.29
C HIS A 177 -11.08 2.67 -2.39
N ILE A 178 -9.86 2.22 -2.18
CA ILE A 178 -8.83 2.94 -1.42
C ILE A 178 -7.44 2.61 -2.00
N GLY A 179 -6.51 3.55 -1.90
CA GLY A 179 -5.12 3.33 -2.30
C GLY A 179 -4.16 4.32 -1.65
N ILE A 180 -2.87 4.12 -1.90
CA ILE A 180 -1.77 4.94 -1.40
C ILE A 180 -1.13 5.69 -2.58
N VAL A 181 -0.85 6.98 -2.40
CA VAL A 181 -0.17 7.80 -3.41
C VAL A 181 1.26 7.30 -3.60
N SER A 182 1.64 7.10 -4.87
CA SER A 182 2.96 6.65 -5.28
C SER A 182 3.96 7.80 -5.39
N ASP A 183 5.25 7.48 -5.31
CA ASP A 183 6.38 8.33 -5.68
C ASP A 183 6.71 8.30 -7.19
N ILE A 184 5.92 7.58 -7.99
CA ILE A 184 5.93 7.61 -9.44
C ILE A 184 4.89 8.62 -9.90
N LYS A 185 5.29 9.48 -10.85
CA LYS A 185 4.40 10.44 -11.50
C LYS A 185 4.33 10.11 -12.99
N ASN A 186 3.17 10.34 -13.59
CA ASN A 186 3.02 10.30 -15.04
C ASN A 186 3.76 11.50 -15.69
N LYS A 187 3.78 11.55 -17.03
CA LYS A 187 4.42 12.62 -17.80
C LYS A 187 3.88 14.03 -17.50
N ASP A 188 2.65 14.13 -17.01
CA ASP A 188 1.97 15.38 -16.71
C ASP A 188 2.23 15.81 -15.25
N GLY A 189 2.84 14.95 -14.43
CA GLY A 189 3.15 15.20 -13.03
C GLY A 189 2.13 14.63 -12.05
N ARG A 190 1.06 13.99 -12.52
CA ARG A 190 0.06 13.33 -11.68
C ARG A 190 0.66 12.08 -11.04
N ALA A 191 0.52 11.95 -9.72
CA ALA A 191 1.00 10.77 -9.01
C ALA A 191 0.23 9.52 -9.42
N TYR A 192 0.94 8.39 -9.49
CA TYR A 192 0.31 7.08 -9.60
C TYR A 192 -0.38 6.71 -8.28
N LEU A 193 -1.27 5.74 -8.36
CA LEU A 193 -1.90 5.12 -7.21
C LEU A 193 -1.35 3.70 -7.03
N ILE A 194 -1.04 3.34 -5.79
CA ILE A 194 -0.74 1.97 -5.37
C ILE A 194 -2.00 1.37 -4.74
N HIS A 195 -2.57 0.34 -5.35
CA HIS A 195 -3.86 -0.22 -4.94
C HIS A 195 -4.07 -1.65 -5.42
N ASN A 196 -5.04 -2.34 -4.81
CA ASN A 196 -5.42 -3.70 -5.21
C ASN A 196 -6.92 -3.79 -5.54
N ALA A 197 -7.23 -3.85 -6.84
CA ALA A 197 -8.55 -4.10 -7.42
C ALA A 197 -8.55 -5.35 -8.34
N GLY A 198 -7.61 -6.27 -8.12
CA GLY A 198 -7.38 -7.46 -8.98
C GLY A 198 -6.65 -7.21 -10.31
N GLN A 199 -6.13 -6.01 -10.55
CA GLN A 199 -5.42 -5.63 -11.77
C GLN A 199 -3.97 -6.17 -11.83
N SER A 200 -3.39 -6.26 -13.03
CA SER A 200 -2.01 -6.74 -13.23
C SER A 200 -0.94 -5.81 -12.63
N GLU A 201 -1.03 -4.51 -12.89
CA GLU A 201 -0.10 -3.51 -12.38
C GLU A 201 -0.65 -2.87 -11.10
N ARG A 202 -0.04 -3.15 -9.95
CA ARG A 202 -0.51 -2.66 -8.64
C ARG A 202 -0.18 -1.20 -8.36
N GLU A 203 0.76 -0.64 -9.10
CA GLU A 203 1.16 0.77 -9.08
C GLU A 203 0.98 1.35 -10.49
N ASN A 204 -0.05 2.17 -10.69
CA ASN A 204 -0.45 2.63 -12.03
C ASN A 204 -1.07 4.04 -12.02
N ASP A 205 -1.24 4.62 -13.21
CA ASP A 205 -1.83 5.96 -13.41
C ASP A 205 -3.37 5.94 -13.29
N ASN A 206 -3.90 5.49 -12.15
CA ASN A 206 -5.34 5.43 -11.86
C ASN A 206 -5.72 6.27 -10.62
N LEU A 207 -5.08 7.42 -10.40
CA LEU A 207 -5.52 8.35 -9.35
C LEU A 207 -6.96 8.86 -9.59
N ASP A 208 -7.42 8.80 -10.84
CA ASP A 208 -8.77 9.06 -11.31
C ASP A 208 -9.66 7.81 -11.39
N PHE A 209 -9.37 6.77 -10.60
CA PHE A 209 -10.20 5.56 -10.47
C PHE A 209 -11.71 5.86 -10.31
N GLY A 210 -12.03 6.93 -9.61
CA GLY A 210 -13.36 7.49 -9.46
C GLY A 210 -13.28 8.90 -8.87
N LYS A 211 -14.42 9.41 -8.39
CA LYS A 211 -14.42 10.66 -7.63
C LYS A 211 -13.74 10.43 -6.28
N ILE A 212 -12.62 11.10 -6.04
CA ILE A 212 -11.94 11.09 -4.73
C ILE A 212 -12.92 11.62 -3.67
N SER A 213 -13.27 10.77 -2.71
CA SER A 213 -14.07 11.17 -1.54
C SER A 213 -13.22 11.78 -0.44
N GLY A 214 -11.95 11.36 -0.35
CA GLY A 214 -11.02 11.81 0.67
C GLY A 214 -9.57 11.66 0.21
N HIS A 215 -8.76 12.64 0.60
CA HIS A 215 -7.31 12.65 0.44
C HIS A 215 -6.71 13.01 1.79
N TYR A 216 -5.94 12.08 2.37
CA TYR A 216 -5.52 12.15 3.76
C TYR A 216 -4.01 11.95 3.90
N ARG A 217 -3.37 12.76 4.74
CA ARG A 217 -1.99 12.56 5.19
C ARG A 217 -1.98 12.16 6.66
N PHE A 218 -1.48 10.96 6.95
CA PHE A 218 -1.44 10.42 8.31
C PHE A 218 -0.25 11.01 9.10
N ASP A 219 -0.42 12.24 9.57
CA ASP A 219 0.57 12.95 10.39
C ASP A 219 0.37 12.62 11.88
N SER A 220 1.06 11.57 12.35
CA SER A 220 0.98 11.06 13.72
C SER A 220 1.39 12.10 14.78
N SER A 221 2.19 13.12 14.42
CA SER A 221 2.54 14.23 15.32
C SER A 221 1.33 15.07 15.75
N LYS A 222 0.23 15.00 14.99
CA LYS A 222 -1.02 15.74 15.22
C LYS A 222 -2.13 14.87 15.82
N ILE A 223 -1.87 13.58 16.02
CA ILE A 223 -2.85 12.63 16.55
C ILE A 223 -2.60 12.45 18.04
N ASN A 224 -3.67 12.44 18.86
CA ASN A 224 -3.53 12.12 20.28
C ASN A 224 -2.91 10.71 20.41
N PRO A 225 -1.79 10.54 21.14
CA PRO A 225 -1.11 9.25 21.29
C PRO A 225 -2.00 8.10 21.78
N GLU A 226 -3.08 8.37 22.51
CA GLU A 226 -4.04 7.33 22.94
C GLU A 226 -4.74 6.64 21.76
N ILE A 227 -4.86 7.32 20.63
CA ILE A 227 -5.43 6.78 19.39
C ILE A 227 -4.45 5.82 18.72
N LEU A 228 -3.15 6.12 18.77
CA LEU A 228 -2.12 5.35 18.10
C LEU A 228 -1.93 4.00 18.79
N LYS A 229 -1.94 2.92 18.01
CA LYS A 229 -1.74 1.55 18.51
C LYS A 229 -0.52 0.94 17.83
N PRO A 230 0.47 0.45 18.59
CA PRO A 230 1.62 -0.19 18.00
C PRO A 230 1.25 -1.54 17.38
N TYR A 231 1.85 -1.84 16.25
CA TYR A 231 1.89 -3.18 15.70
C TYR A 231 3.03 -3.95 16.37
N ASN A 232 2.68 -4.86 17.28
CA ASN A 232 3.64 -5.70 18.02
C ASN A 232 3.90 -7.03 17.30
#